data_AF-A0A135VZ55-F1
#
_entry.id   AF-A0A135VZ55-F1
#
_cell.length_a   1.000
_cell.length_b   1.000
_cell.length_c   1.000
_cell.angle_alpha   90.00
_cell.angle_beta   90.00
_cell.angle_gamma   90.00
#
_symmetry.space_group_name_H-M   'P 1'
#
loop_
_entity.id
_entity.type
_entity.pdbx_description
1 polymer ?
#
loop_
_entity_poly.entity_id
_entity_poly.type
_entity_poly.pdbx_seq_one_letter_code
_entity_poly.pdbx_strand_id
1 'polypeptide(L)'
;MFRTIMALVIALVVAIVIGAFQILGLDIATLQAVLSGGDIVGFAQAQGALLFSELIFPYTWAMGGAYAPLVALGVAGFIAGLISKSGVRMLFVSLICLGLFFVGYWVLSLGLDATDVSAMAALAQSIAIDLGVSFALLFVPGIIGASLTAEEY
;
A
#
# COMPACT_ATOMS: atom_id res chain seq x y z
N MET A 1 17.47 -8.80 -9.76
CA MET A 1 17.09 -8.72 -8.33
C MET A 1 17.13 -7.29 -7.78
N PHE A 2 18.22 -6.54 -7.93
CA PHE A 2 18.32 -5.14 -7.44
C PHE A 2 17.14 -4.24 -7.87
N ARG A 3 16.80 -4.22 -9.18
CA ARG A 3 15.67 -3.42 -9.69
C ARG A 3 14.31 -3.81 -9.10
N THR A 4 14.11 -5.09 -8.76
CA THR A 4 12.88 -5.57 -8.12
C THR A 4 12.77 -5.05 -6.69
N ILE A 5 13.87 -5.08 -5.93
CA ILE A 5 13.92 -4.56 -4.56
C ILE A 5 13.71 -3.05 -4.57
N MET A 6 14.37 -2.33 -5.49
CA MET A 6 14.16 -0.89 -5.64
C MET A 6 12.71 -0.54 -6.00
N ALA A 7 12.11 -1.25 -6.95
CA ALA A 7 10.71 -1.06 -7.31
C ALA A 7 9.77 -1.34 -6.14
N LEU A 8 10.04 -2.39 -5.34
CA LEU A 8 9.29 -2.71 -4.13
C LEU A 8 9.37 -1.57 -3.10
N VAL A 9 10.58 -1.13 -2.76
CA VAL A 9 10.78 -0.05 -1.79
C VAL A 9 10.08 1.22 -2.27
N ILE A 10 10.19 1.55 -3.55
CA ILE A 10 9.55 2.74 -4.11
C ILE A 10 8.03 2.62 -4.11
N ALA A 11 7.45 1.47 -4.45
CA ALA A 11 6.01 1.25 -4.34
C ALA A 11 5.52 1.50 -2.91
N LEU A 12 6.20 0.92 -1.92
CA LEU A 12 5.85 1.09 -0.51
C LEU A 12 5.98 2.55 -0.07
N VAL A 13 7.11 3.20 -0.36
CA VAL A 13 7.35 4.59 0.03
C VAL A 13 6.34 5.53 -0.62
N VAL A 14 6.07 5.39 -1.91
CA VAL A 14 5.12 6.25 -2.62
C VAL A 14 3.70 6.06 -2.07
N ALA A 15 3.26 4.82 -1.87
CA ALA A 15 1.94 4.54 -1.29
C ALA A 15 1.81 5.14 0.12
N ILE A 16 2.83 4.98 0.96
CA ILE A 16 2.85 5.51 2.32
C ILE A 16 2.87 7.04 2.32
N VAL A 17 3.69 7.67 1.48
CA VAL A 17 3.79 9.13 1.42
C VAL A 17 2.49 9.74 0.92
N ILE A 18 1.91 9.22 -0.17
CA ILE A 18 0.62 9.72 -0.65
C ILE A 18 -0.45 9.48 0.42
N GLY A 19 -0.48 8.30 1.03
CA GLY A 19 -1.44 7.98 2.08
C GLY A 19 -1.32 8.87 3.31
N ALA A 20 -0.11 9.16 3.78
CA ALA A 20 0.09 10.04 4.92
C ALA A 20 -0.55 11.43 4.73
N PHE A 21 -0.42 12.01 3.53
CA PHE A 21 -0.94 13.35 3.27
C PHE A 21 -2.37 13.37 2.73
N GLN A 22 -2.75 12.43 1.87
CA GLN A 22 -4.03 12.46 1.15
C GLN A 22 -5.10 11.57 1.78
N ILE A 23 -4.70 10.51 2.47
CA ILE A 23 -5.61 9.62 3.19
C ILE A 23 -5.75 10.11 4.64
N LEU A 24 -4.63 10.16 5.37
CA LEU A 24 -4.64 10.50 6.79
C LEU A 24 -4.74 12.01 7.06
N GLY A 25 -4.52 12.85 6.05
CA GLY A 25 -4.56 14.30 6.20
C GLY A 25 -3.49 14.85 7.16
N LEU A 26 -2.34 14.18 7.30
CA LEU A 26 -1.27 14.61 8.19
C LEU A 26 -0.60 15.88 7.65
N ASP A 27 -1.13 17.03 8.05
CA ASP A 27 -0.53 18.31 7.75
C ASP A 27 0.72 18.59 8.62
N ILE A 28 1.46 19.63 8.26
CA ILE A 28 2.70 20.00 8.93
C ILE A 28 2.43 20.33 10.41
N ALA A 29 1.29 20.94 10.73
CA ALA A 29 0.93 21.30 12.10
C ALA A 29 0.70 20.04 12.97
N THR A 30 -0.02 19.05 12.44
CA THR A 30 -0.26 17.76 13.12
C THR A 30 1.05 17.02 13.36
N LEU A 31 1.94 16.98 12.37
CA LEU A 31 3.26 16.35 12.52
C LEU A 31 4.12 17.06 13.57
N GLN A 32 4.10 18.39 13.63
CA GLN A 32 4.80 19.15 14.66
C GLN A 32 4.25 18.89 16.06
N ALA A 33 2.93 18.81 16.19
CA ALA A 33 2.28 18.49 17.47
C ALA A 33 2.70 17.10 17.97
N VAL A 34 2.78 16.11 17.07
CA VAL A 34 3.23 14.75 17.39
C VAL A 34 4.71 14.71 17.78
N LEU A 35 5.59 15.43 17.08
CA LEU A 35 7.00 15.51 17.43
C LEU A 35 7.24 16.14 18.81
N SER A 36 6.31 17.00 19.26
CA SER A 36 6.32 17.57 20.61
C SER A 36 5.63 16.69 21.67
N GLY A 37 4.84 15.71 21.25
CA GLY A 37 4.13 14.75 22.11
C GLY A 37 4.99 13.51 22.36
N GLY A 38 5.29 13.20 23.62
CA GLY A 38 6.27 12.18 23.99
C GLY A 38 6.00 10.72 23.55
N ASP A 39 4.86 10.42 22.92
CA ASP A 39 4.50 9.07 22.42
C ASP A 39 4.40 9.02 20.88
N ILE A 40 5.55 9.14 20.23
CA ILE A 40 5.66 9.09 18.77
C ILE A 40 5.34 7.68 18.24
N VAL A 41 5.68 6.63 19.00
CA VAL A 41 5.53 5.23 18.57
C VAL A 41 4.06 4.84 18.54
N GLY A 42 3.30 5.15 19.60
CA GLY A 42 1.87 4.88 19.64
C GLY A 42 1.11 5.63 18.54
N PHE A 43 1.47 6.90 18.30
CA PHE A 43 0.90 7.66 17.19
C PHE A 43 1.19 7.01 15.83
N ALA A 44 2.46 6.64 15.57
CA ALA A 44 2.85 6.02 14.30
C ALA A 44 2.12 4.68 14.07
N GLN A 45 1.92 3.88 15.13
CA GLN A 45 1.15 2.64 15.05
C GLN A 45 -0.32 2.88 14.70
N ALA A 46 -0.97 3.85 15.36
CA ALA A 46 -2.36 4.19 15.09
C ALA A 46 -2.56 4.71 13.66
N GLN A 47 -1.70 5.62 13.21
CA GLN A 47 -1.74 6.13 11.83
C GLN A 47 -1.42 5.05 10.80
N GLY A 48 -0.44 4.19 11.09
CA GLY A 48 -0.12 3.05 10.24
C GLY A 48 -1.27 2.05 10.10
N ALA A 49 -1.99 1.79 11.19
CA ALA A 49 -3.18 0.94 11.20
C ALA A 49 -4.28 1.52 10.31
N LEU A 50 -4.60 2.81 10.48
CA LEU A 50 -5.57 3.50 9.64
C LEU A 50 -5.17 3.45 8.16
N LEU A 51 -3.93 3.84 7.86
CA LEU A 51 -3.41 3.85 6.50
C LEU A 51 -3.51 2.47 5.83
N PHE A 52 -3.07 1.42 6.50
CA PHE A 52 -3.11 0.07 5.92
C PHE A 52 -4.52 -0.47 5.81
N SER A 53 -5.45 -0.09 6.69
CA SER A 53 -6.87 -0.38 6.48
C SER A 53 -7.36 0.26 5.18
N GLU A 54 -7.08 1.53 4.92
CA GLU A 54 -7.57 2.20 3.72
C GLU A 54 -6.93 1.68 2.43
N LEU A 55 -5.64 1.36 2.48
CA LEU A 55 -4.93 0.76 1.34
C LEU A 55 -5.35 -0.69 1.06
N ILE A 56 -5.94 -1.40 2.02
CA ILE A 56 -6.48 -2.75 1.80
C ILE A 56 -7.93 -2.73 1.32
N PHE A 57 -8.69 -1.68 1.64
CA PHE A 57 -10.11 -1.51 1.28
C PHE A 57 -10.37 -0.43 0.21
N PRO A 58 -9.57 -0.30 -0.87
CA PRO A 58 -9.66 0.87 -1.74
C PRO A 58 -10.96 0.91 -2.55
N TYR A 59 -11.59 -0.23 -2.85
CA TYR A 59 -12.87 -0.27 -3.53
C TYR A 59 -13.99 0.15 -2.58
N THR A 60 -13.99 -0.39 -1.36
CA THR A 60 -14.96 -0.04 -0.33
C THR A 60 -14.92 1.46 -0.01
N TRP A 61 -13.74 2.07 0.11
CA TRP A 61 -13.59 3.52 0.30
C TRP A 61 -14.05 4.33 -0.90
N ALA A 62 -13.75 3.88 -2.12
CA ALA A 62 -14.21 4.55 -3.34
C ALA A 62 -15.73 4.56 -3.47
N MET A 63 -16.41 3.49 -3.04
CA MET A 63 -17.87 3.42 -2.98
C MET A 63 -18.47 4.45 -1.99
N GLY A 64 -17.70 4.85 -0.97
CA GLY A 64 -18.02 5.93 -0.05
C GLY A 64 -17.61 7.33 -0.52
N GLY A 65 -17.03 7.46 -1.72
CA GLY A 65 -16.58 8.74 -2.29
C GLY A 65 -15.15 9.14 -1.90
N ALA A 66 -14.41 8.28 -1.20
CA ALA A 66 -13.01 8.52 -0.86
C ALA A 66 -12.09 7.81 -1.86
N TYR A 67 -11.53 8.58 -2.80
CA TYR A 67 -10.73 8.02 -3.92
C TYR A 67 -9.21 8.04 -3.67
N ALA A 68 -8.74 8.65 -2.58
CA ALA A 68 -7.32 8.76 -2.27
C ALA A 68 -6.59 7.40 -2.22
N PRO A 69 -7.18 6.30 -1.68
CA PRO A 69 -6.53 4.99 -1.71
C PRO A 69 -6.30 4.46 -3.13
N LEU A 70 -7.23 4.70 -4.07
CA LEU A 70 -7.07 4.30 -5.46
C LEU A 70 -5.85 4.98 -6.09
N VAL A 71 -5.71 6.29 -5.85
CA VAL A 71 -4.62 7.10 -6.37
C VAL A 71 -3.29 6.68 -5.76
N ALA A 72 -3.24 6.48 -4.44
CA ALA A 72 -2.02 6.08 -3.74
C ALA A 72 -1.45 4.77 -4.32
N LEU A 73 -2.28 3.73 -4.45
CA LEU A 73 -1.86 2.44 -5.00
C LEU A 73 -1.53 2.52 -6.49
N GLY A 74 -2.36 3.22 -7.27
CA GLY A 74 -2.17 3.41 -8.70
C GLY A 74 -0.85 4.10 -9.06
N VAL A 75 -0.57 5.22 -8.39
CA VAL A 75 0.66 6.01 -8.61
C VAL A 75 1.89 5.24 -8.11
N ALA A 76 1.79 4.59 -6.95
CA ALA A 76 2.86 3.73 -6.43
C ALA A 76 3.20 2.61 -7.41
N GLY A 77 2.19 1.92 -7.93
CA GLY A 77 2.33 0.89 -8.96
C GLY A 77 3.03 1.44 -10.21
N PHE A 78 2.52 2.54 -10.75
CA PHE A 78 3.08 3.16 -11.96
C PHE A 78 4.57 3.54 -11.82
N ILE A 79 4.94 4.25 -10.74
CA ILE A 79 6.33 4.67 -10.51
C ILE A 79 7.24 3.46 -10.29
N ALA A 80 6.79 2.46 -9.53
CA ALA A 80 7.53 1.22 -9.37
C ALA A 80 7.70 0.47 -10.70
N GLY A 81 6.70 0.55 -11.59
CA GLY A 81 6.75 0.09 -12.97
C GLY A 81 7.94 0.66 -13.72
N LEU A 82 8.07 1.99 -13.75
CA LEU A 82 9.16 2.73 -14.43
C LEU A 82 10.56 2.26 -13.99
N ILE A 83 10.68 1.87 -12.72
CA ILE A 83 11.96 1.41 -12.14
C ILE A 83 12.21 -0.07 -12.44
N SER A 84 11.14 -0.88 -12.37
CA SER A 84 11.24 -2.33 -12.56
C SER A 84 11.59 -2.70 -14.00
N LYS A 85 11.10 -1.92 -14.99
CA LYS A 85 11.20 -2.17 -16.44
C LYS A 85 10.73 -3.57 -16.87
N SER A 86 9.89 -4.26 -16.08
CA SER A 86 9.43 -5.62 -16.40
C SER A 86 8.11 -5.95 -15.73
N GLY A 87 7.12 -6.37 -16.52
CA GLY A 87 5.81 -6.80 -16.01
C GLY A 87 5.90 -7.98 -15.04
N VAL A 88 6.79 -8.95 -15.30
CA VAL A 88 7.02 -10.08 -14.39
C VAL A 88 7.54 -9.59 -13.03
N ARG A 89 8.43 -8.59 -13.01
CA ARG A 89 8.89 -7.99 -11.74
C ARG A 89 7.75 -7.28 -11.02
N MET A 90 6.89 -6.58 -11.77
CA MET A 90 5.72 -5.92 -11.18
C MET A 90 4.70 -6.89 -10.61
N LEU A 91 4.57 -8.10 -11.15
CA LEU A 91 3.76 -9.15 -10.53
C LEU A 91 4.23 -9.44 -9.11
N PHE A 92 5.54 -9.71 -8.94
CA PHE A 92 6.12 -9.99 -7.63
C PHE A 92 6.06 -8.77 -6.70
N VAL A 93 6.38 -7.57 -7.19
CA VAL A 93 6.29 -6.33 -6.41
C VAL A 93 4.86 -6.13 -5.89
N SER A 94 3.86 -6.30 -6.74
CA SER A 94 2.45 -6.08 -6.38
C SER A 94 1.95 -7.12 -5.36
N LEU A 95 2.32 -8.39 -5.54
CA LEU A 95 1.98 -9.46 -4.57
C LEU A 95 2.63 -9.22 -3.20
N ILE A 96 3.90 -8.81 -3.18
CA ILE A 96 4.62 -8.55 -1.92
C ILE A 96 4.02 -7.31 -1.24
N CYS A 97 3.78 -6.21 -1.97
CA CYS A 97 3.13 -5.02 -1.41
C CYS A 97 1.75 -5.34 -0.83
N LEU A 98 0.92 -6.08 -1.58
CA LEU A 98 -0.40 -6.50 -1.10
C LEU A 98 -0.29 -7.33 0.19
N GLY A 99 0.62 -8.29 0.22
CA GLY A 99 0.88 -9.10 1.41
C GLY A 99 1.31 -8.25 2.61
N LEU A 100 2.20 -7.28 2.40
CA LEU A 100 2.66 -6.37 3.46
C LEU A 100 1.54 -5.46 3.97
N PHE A 101 0.72 -4.90 3.08
CA PHE A 101 -0.44 -4.09 3.50
C PHE A 101 -1.48 -4.93 4.24
N PHE A 102 -1.73 -6.16 3.80
CA PHE A 102 -2.71 -7.05 4.42
C PHE A 102 -2.25 -7.52 5.81
N VAL A 103 -0.99 -7.94 5.93
CA VAL A 103 -0.37 -8.30 7.22
C VAL A 103 -0.30 -7.07 8.12
N GLY A 104 0.05 -5.91 7.57
CA GLY A 104 0.06 -4.66 8.30
C GLY A 104 -1.32 -4.31 8.87
N TYR A 105 -2.39 -4.43 8.06
CA TYR A 105 -3.77 -4.28 8.52
C TYR A 105 -4.13 -5.30 9.60
N TRP A 106 -3.82 -6.57 9.38
CA TRP A 106 -4.08 -7.66 10.33
C TRP A 106 -3.47 -7.41 11.72
N VAL A 107 -2.18 -7.08 11.75
CA VAL A 107 -1.43 -6.93 13.00
C VAL A 107 -1.70 -5.57 13.64
N LEU A 108 -1.68 -4.48 12.86
CA LEU A 108 -1.75 -3.12 13.41
C LEU A 108 -3.19 -2.64 13.65
N SER A 109 -4.13 -3.01 12.77
CA SER A 109 -5.52 -2.53 12.88
C SER A 109 -6.41 -3.48 13.66
N LEU A 110 -6.26 -4.80 13.50
CA LEU A 110 -7.08 -5.76 14.22
C LEU A 110 -6.42 -6.27 15.51
N GLY A 111 -5.13 -6.04 15.70
CA GLY A 111 -4.37 -6.52 16.86
C GLY A 111 -4.29 -8.04 16.93
N LEU A 112 -4.41 -8.72 15.77
CA LEU A 112 -4.49 -10.18 15.70
C LEU A 112 -3.10 -10.81 15.51
N ASP A 113 -2.96 -12.05 15.98
CA ASP A 113 -1.72 -12.81 15.87
C ASP A 113 -1.41 -13.14 14.40
N ALA A 114 -0.23 -12.74 13.92
CA ALA A 114 0.23 -12.98 12.55
C ALA A 114 0.41 -14.48 12.22
N THR A 115 0.36 -15.36 13.23
CA THR A 115 0.49 -16.80 13.05
C THR A 115 -0.85 -17.53 12.85
N ASP A 116 -2.00 -16.86 13.07
CA ASP A 116 -3.32 -17.45 12.82
C ASP A 116 -3.72 -17.35 11.34
N VAL A 117 -3.10 -18.22 10.54
CA VAL A 117 -3.33 -18.32 9.10
C VAL A 117 -4.79 -18.65 8.77
N SER A 118 -5.49 -19.37 9.65
CA SER A 118 -6.87 -19.79 9.41
C SER A 118 -7.84 -18.61 9.44
N ALA A 119 -7.69 -17.74 10.44
CA ALA A 119 -8.49 -16.53 10.56
C ALA A 119 -8.08 -15.49 9.50
N MET A 120 -6.80 -15.39 9.16
CA MET A 120 -6.32 -14.54 8.06
C MET A 120 -6.94 -14.96 6.71
N ALA A 121 -7.01 -16.26 6.42
CA ALA A 121 -7.60 -16.77 5.20
C ALA A 121 -9.10 -16.49 5.13
N ALA A 122 -9.82 -16.64 6.25
CA ALA A 122 -11.26 -16.32 6.32
C ALA A 122 -11.52 -14.83 6.07
N LEU A 123 -10.70 -13.95 6.64
CA LEU A 123 -10.79 -12.52 6.38
C LEU A 123 -10.45 -12.20 4.91
N ALA A 124 -9.35 -12.76 4.37
CA ALA A 124 -8.97 -12.53 2.99
C ALA A 124 -10.08 -12.93 2.00
N GLN A 125 -10.83 -13.98 2.31
CA GLN A 125 -12.00 -14.39 1.52
C GLN A 125 -13.15 -13.38 1.64
N SER A 126 -13.44 -12.86 2.83
CA SER A 126 -14.53 -11.89 3.02
C SER A 126 -14.23 -10.54 2.38
N ILE A 127 -12.96 -10.20 2.17
CA ILE A 127 -12.51 -8.94 1.56
C ILE A 127 -11.87 -9.14 0.18
N ALA A 128 -12.15 -10.27 -0.48
CA ALA A 128 -11.47 -10.69 -1.71
C ALA A 128 -11.58 -9.68 -2.86
N ILE A 129 -12.69 -8.95 -2.96
CA ILE A 129 -12.88 -7.91 -3.98
C ILE A 129 -11.87 -6.77 -3.77
N ASP A 130 -11.78 -6.25 -2.56
CA ASP A 130 -10.87 -5.18 -2.20
C ASP A 130 -9.40 -5.61 -2.38
N LEU A 131 -9.04 -6.84 -2.00
CA LEU A 131 -7.70 -7.39 -2.27
C LEU A 131 -7.40 -7.48 -3.77
N GLY A 132 -8.37 -7.91 -4.58
CA GLY A 132 -8.25 -7.95 -6.02
C GLY A 132 -8.04 -6.57 -6.64
N VAL A 133 -8.77 -5.55 -6.15
CA VAL A 133 -8.62 -4.16 -6.59
C VAL A 133 -7.28 -3.59 -6.15
N SER A 134 -6.85 -3.79 -4.91
CA SER A 134 -5.53 -3.37 -4.41
C SER A 134 -4.40 -3.96 -5.24
N PHE A 135 -4.49 -5.25 -5.57
CA PHE A 135 -3.56 -5.90 -6.48
C PHE A 135 -3.57 -5.26 -7.87
N ALA A 136 -4.76 -5.09 -8.47
CA ALA A 136 -4.90 -4.54 -9.81
C ALA A 136 -4.35 -3.11 -9.92
N LEU A 137 -4.58 -2.28 -8.90
CA LEU A 137 -4.09 -0.90 -8.82
C LEU A 137 -2.57 -0.82 -8.73
N LEU A 138 -1.91 -1.78 -8.09
CA LEU A 138 -0.45 -1.85 -8.09
C LEU A 138 0.08 -2.42 -9.42
N PHE A 139 -0.55 -3.50 -9.89
CA PHE A 139 -0.03 -4.31 -10.98
C PHE A 139 -0.27 -3.71 -12.36
N VAL A 140 -1.49 -3.28 -12.67
CA VAL A 140 -1.84 -2.80 -14.02
C VAL A 140 -1.13 -1.49 -14.35
N PRO A 141 -1.19 -0.43 -13.52
CA PRO A 141 -0.34 0.76 -13.69
C PRO A 141 1.14 0.42 -13.66
N GLY A 142 1.55 -0.57 -12.87
CA GLY A 142 2.92 -1.08 -12.86
C GLY A 142 3.39 -1.64 -14.19
N ILE A 143 2.58 -2.46 -14.86
CA ILE A 143 2.89 -2.95 -16.21
C ILE A 143 2.99 -1.78 -17.19
N ILE A 144 2.08 -0.81 -17.10
CA ILE A 144 2.10 0.38 -17.96
C ILE A 144 3.40 1.17 -17.73
N GLY A 145 3.78 1.45 -16.49
CA GLY A 145 5.06 2.12 -16.20
C GLY A 145 6.27 1.32 -16.68
N ALA A 146 6.24 0.00 -16.50
CA ALA A 146 7.30 -0.88 -16.96
C ALA A 146 7.44 -0.88 -18.49
N SER A 147 6.33 -0.83 -19.24
CA SER A 147 6.37 -0.84 -20.70
C SER A 147 6.91 0.46 -21.28
N LEU A 148 6.65 1.60 -20.64
CA LEU A 148 7.16 2.91 -21.07
C LEU A 148 8.68 3.06 -20.98
N THR A 149 9.32 2.22 -20.16
CA THR A 149 10.76 2.26 -19.88
C THR A 149 11.47 0.98 -20.29
N ALA A 150 10.75 0.07 -20.95
CA ALA A 150 11.24 -1.23 -21.37
C ALA A 150 12.28 -1.16 -22.51
N GLU A 151 12.34 -0.04 -23.23
CA GLU A 151 13.39 0.22 -24.20
C GLU A 151 14.70 0.58 -23.47
N GLU A 152 15.54 -0.43 -23.31
CA GLU A 152 16.98 -0.40 -23.06
C GLU A 152 17.42 -1.86 -22.88
N TYR A 153 17.51 -2.57 -24.01
CA TYR A 153 18.29 -3.81 -24.17
C TYR A 153 19.08 -3.71 -25.46
#